data_AF-A0A2V5UYW5-F1
#
_entry.id   AF-A0A2V5UYW5-F1
#
_cell.length_a   1.000
_cell.length_b   1.000
_cell.length_c   1.000
_cell.angle_alpha   90.00
_cell.angle_beta   90.00
_cell.angle_gamma   90.00
#
_symmetry.space_group_name_H-M   'P 1'
#
loop_
_entity.id
_entity.type
_entity.pdbx_description
1 polymer ?
#
loop_
_entity_poly.entity_id
_entity_poly.type
_entity_poly.pdbx_seq_one_letter_code
_entity_poly.pdbx_strand_id
1 'polypeptide(L)'
;MPQRRRYLIVDGHSIIFAWPELRKLHKRRALAAREELIKRLRHYQDWTGVRVVIVFDGKGAKISTTSDPGDVQIFYSRSGQTADSIIERLASKYADRFELMVATSDSMEGETVHASGAQWISPEALRDLLERIS
;
A
#
# COMPACT_ATOMS: atom_id res chain seq x y z
N MET A 1 -1.73 -16.21 22.95
CA MET A 1 -1.80 -16.50 21.49
C MET A 1 -0.62 -15.80 20.83
N PRO A 2 0.08 -16.39 19.85
CA PRO A 2 1.16 -15.68 19.17
C PRO A 2 0.59 -14.44 18.47
N GLN A 3 1.26 -13.30 18.63
CA GLN A 3 0.87 -12.05 18.00
C GLN A 3 0.98 -12.22 16.49
N ARG A 4 -0.13 -12.07 15.76
CA ARG A 4 -0.11 -12.16 14.30
C ARG A 4 0.72 -11.00 13.75
N ARG A 5 1.60 -11.29 12.78
CA ARG A 5 2.35 -10.23 12.09
C ARG A 5 1.37 -9.31 11.38
N ARG A 6 1.67 -8.01 11.40
CA ARG A 6 0.84 -6.95 10.79
C ARG A 6 1.40 -6.55 9.44
N TYR A 7 0.51 -6.42 8.47
CA TYR A 7 0.84 -5.91 7.14
C TYR A 7 -0.10 -4.76 6.76
N LEU A 8 0.49 -3.73 6.16
CA LEU A 8 -0.22 -2.66 5.48
C LEU A 8 -0.03 -2.83 3.98
N ILE A 9 -1.11 -3.07 3.25
CA ILE A 9 -1.16 -3.13 1.80
C ILE A 9 -1.71 -1.79 1.30
N VAL A 10 -1.00 -1.13 0.40
CA VAL A 10 -1.34 0.21 -0.07
C VAL A 10 -1.56 0.20 -1.58
N ASP A 11 -2.72 0.63 -2.05
CA ASP A 11 -2.88 1.06 -3.44
C ASP A 11 -2.19 2.43 -3.61
N GLY A 12 -1.04 2.39 -4.28
CA GLY A 12 -0.20 3.56 -4.45
C GLY A 12 -0.85 4.67 -5.28
N HIS A 13 -1.70 4.36 -6.26
CA HIS A 13 -2.36 5.42 -7.06
C HIS A 13 -3.50 6.06 -6.28
N SER A 14 -4.31 5.27 -5.58
CA SER A 14 -5.32 5.81 -4.64
C SER A 14 -4.70 6.85 -3.70
N ILE A 15 -3.58 6.52 -3.05
CA ILE A 15 -2.94 7.44 -2.11
C ILE A 15 -2.34 8.66 -2.81
N ILE A 16 -1.62 8.48 -3.93
CA ILE A 16 -1.02 9.59 -4.68
C ILE A 16 -2.08 10.59 -5.14
N PHE A 17 -3.25 10.14 -5.57
CA PHE A 17 -4.31 11.02 -6.07
C PHE A 17 -5.16 11.63 -4.95
N ALA A 18 -5.27 10.97 -3.80
CA ALA A 18 -5.95 11.52 -2.62
C ALA A 18 -5.16 12.65 -1.96
N TRP A 19 -3.84 12.51 -1.81
CA TRP A 19 -3.03 13.50 -1.08
C TRP A 19 -2.65 14.70 -1.97
N PRO A 20 -3.08 15.94 -1.65
CA PRO A 20 -2.90 17.09 -2.53
C PRO A 20 -1.45 17.35 -2.95
N GLU A 21 -0.49 17.17 -2.03
CA GLU A 21 0.93 17.37 -2.29
C GLU A 21 1.52 16.31 -3.23
N LEU A 22 1.15 15.03 -3.06
CA LEU A 22 1.59 13.94 -3.93
C LEU A 22 0.94 14.06 -5.30
N ARG A 23 -0.35 14.40 -5.37
CA ARG A 23 -1.05 14.64 -6.64
C ARG A 23 -0.40 15.78 -7.42
N LYS A 24 -0.06 16.89 -6.75
CA LYS A 24 0.63 18.03 -7.37
C LYS A 24 2.03 17.64 -7.86
N LEU A 25 2.77 16.85 -7.08
CA LEU A 25 4.08 16.33 -7.46
C LEU A 25 3.98 15.38 -8.66
N HIS A 26 3.00 14.46 -8.65
CA HIS A 26 2.78 13.46 -9.69
C HIS A 26 2.52 14.11 -11.06
N LYS A 27 1.71 15.19 -11.10
CA LYS A 27 1.45 15.97 -12.31
C LYS A 27 2.72 16.53 -12.96
N ARG A 28 3.78 16.78 -12.17
CA ARG A 28 5.06 17.31 -12.66
C ARG A 28 6.08 16.21 -12.91
N ARG A 29 6.15 15.24 -12.00
CA ARG A 29 7.14 14.15 -11.96
C ARG A 29 6.51 12.92 -11.29
N ALA A 30 5.94 12.04 -12.09
CA ALA A 30 5.25 10.84 -11.61
C ALA A 30 6.15 9.95 -10.74
N LEU A 31 7.41 9.73 -11.16
CA LEU A 31 8.38 8.93 -10.39
C LEU A 31 8.66 9.54 -9.01
N ALA A 32 8.87 10.86 -8.93
CA ALA A 32 9.16 11.54 -7.67
C ALA A 32 7.99 11.44 -6.67
N ALA A 33 6.73 11.42 -7.14
CA ALA A 33 5.59 11.21 -6.27
C ALA A 33 5.54 9.78 -5.70
N ARG A 34 5.92 8.78 -6.49
CA ARG A 34 6.04 7.39 -6.03
C ARG A 34 7.16 7.24 -5.01
N GLU A 35 8.33 7.81 -5.28
CA GLU A 35 9.48 7.80 -4.37
C GLU A 35 9.16 8.47 -3.02
N GLU A 36 8.46 9.60 -3.06
CA GLU A 36 8.03 10.30 -1.84
C GLU A 36 7.02 9.45 -1.03
N LEU A 37 6.05 8.80 -1.69
CA LEU A 37 5.13 7.88 -1.01
C LEU A 37 5.88 6.70 -0.37
N ILE A 38 6.77 6.05 -1.13
CA ILE A 38 7.59 4.92 -0.65
C ILE A 38 8.40 5.33 0.58
N LYS A 39 9.02 6.52 0.54
CA LYS A 39 9.81 7.05 1.67
C LYS A 39 8.98 7.20 2.94
N ARG A 40 7.77 7.79 2.85
CA ARG A 40 6.87 7.95 4.00
C ARG A 40 6.45 6.61 4.59
N LEU A 41 6.13 5.65 3.73
CA LEU A 41 5.70 4.32 4.14
C LEU A 41 6.85 3.46 4.68
N ARG A 42 8.08 3.64 4.18
CA ARG A 42 9.28 3.01 4.77
C ARG A 42 9.50 3.52 6.19
N HIS A 43 9.42 4.84 6.41
CA HIS A 43 9.53 5.41 7.75
C HIS A 43 8.50 4.82 8.71
N TYR A 44 7.26 4.63 8.24
CA TYR A 44 6.22 3.95 9.01
C TYR A 44 6.56 2.49 9.34
N GLN A 45 7.04 1.72 8.37
CA GLN A 45 7.48 0.35 8.60
C GLN A 45 8.61 0.29 9.65
N ASP A 46 9.61 1.15 9.51
CA ASP A 46 10.79 1.16 10.37
C ASP A 46 10.42 1.54 11.82
N TRP A 47 9.49 2.49 11.99
CA TRP A 47 9.04 2.94 13.31
C TRP A 47 8.10 1.95 14.02
N THR A 48 7.19 1.33 13.27
CA THR A 48 6.10 0.51 13.84
C THR A 48 6.36 -0.99 13.80
N GLY A 49 7.28 -1.45 12.98
CA GLY A 49 7.49 -2.86 12.67
C GLY A 49 6.40 -3.49 11.79
N VAL A 50 5.39 -2.72 11.36
CA VAL A 50 4.36 -3.17 10.42
C VAL A 50 4.97 -3.34 9.03
N ARG A 51 4.81 -4.52 8.42
CA ARG A 51 5.35 -4.76 7.07
C ARG A 51 4.50 -4.07 6.02
N VAL A 52 5.13 -3.30 5.14
CA VAL A 52 4.42 -2.56 4.09
C VAL A 52 4.58 -3.24 2.73
N VAL A 53 3.45 -3.33 2.02
CA VAL A 53 3.36 -3.73 0.62
C VAL A 53 2.68 -2.60 -0.16
N ILE A 54 3.29 -2.11 -1.23
CA ILE A 54 2.71 -1.08 -2.09
C ILE A 54 2.42 -1.68 -3.45
N VAL A 55 1.22 -1.49 -3.97
CA VAL A 55 0.80 -1.94 -5.29
C VAL A 55 0.55 -0.72 -6.18
N PHE A 56 1.21 -0.64 -7.33
CA PHE A 56 1.00 0.40 -8.33
C PHE A 56 0.44 -0.17 -9.62
N ASP A 57 -0.47 0.54 -10.27
CA ASP A 57 -0.90 0.22 -11.62
C ASP A 57 0.16 0.44 -12.70
N GLY A 58 0.20 -0.50 -13.65
CA GLY A 58 0.83 -0.35 -14.95
C GLY A 58 2.36 -0.44 -15.00
N LYS A 59 2.92 0.00 -16.14
CA LYS A 59 4.35 -0.07 -16.49
C LYS A 59 5.19 0.95 -15.71
N GLY A 60 5.29 0.79 -14.39
CA GLY A 60 6.45 1.31 -13.66
C GLY A 60 7.74 0.66 -14.16
N ALA A 61 8.89 1.32 -13.94
CA ALA A 61 10.18 0.69 -14.21
C ALA A 61 10.20 -0.67 -13.50
N LYS A 62 10.45 -1.75 -14.25
CA LYS A 62 10.63 -3.11 -13.72
C LYS A 62 11.92 -3.17 -12.90
N ILE A 63 11.99 -2.59 -11.71
CA ILE A 63 13.14 -2.77 -10.81
C ILE A 63 12.59 -2.56 -9.40
N SER A 64 12.75 -3.43 -8.42
CA SER A 64 13.69 -4.54 -8.21
C SER A 64 13.03 -5.53 -7.25
N THR A 65 13.04 -6.82 -7.58
CA THR A 65 12.88 -7.90 -6.58
C THR A 65 14.17 -8.06 -5.74
N THR A 66 14.89 -6.96 -5.50
CA THR A 66 16.07 -6.90 -4.63
C THR A 66 15.82 -5.81 -3.63
N SER A 67 14.97 -6.12 -2.67
CA SER A 67 14.98 -5.44 -1.40
C SER A 67 15.14 -6.53 -0.35
N ASP A 68 16.03 -6.30 0.61
CA ASP A 68 16.19 -7.19 1.75
C ASP A 68 14.81 -7.59 2.30
N PRO A 69 14.62 -8.81 2.85
CA PRO A 69 13.34 -9.25 3.40
C PRO A 69 12.71 -8.29 4.44
N GLY A 70 13.49 -7.33 4.95
CA GLY A 70 13.08 -6.27 5.87
C GLY A 70 12.62 -4.96 5.24
N ASP A 71 12.70 -4.78 3.92
CA ASP A 71 12.33 -3.52 3.25
C ASP A 71 10.86 -3.51 2.76
N VAL A 72 10.36 -2.34 2.38
CA VAL A 72 9.03 -2.17 1.79
C VAL A 72 8.95 -2.95 0.47
N GLN A 73 7.92 -3.77 0.34
CA GLN A 73 7.70 -4.56 -0.88
C GLN A 73 6.87 -3.77 -1.88
N ILE A 74 7.29 -3.74 -3.15
CA ILE A 74 6.62 -2.98 -4.20
C ILE A 74 6.20 -3.93 -5.33
N PHE A 75 4.92 -3.90 -5.68
CA PHE A 75 4.34 -4.65 -6.79
C PHE A 75 3.83 -3.68 -7.86
N TYR A 76 3.97 -4.09 -9.12
CA TYR A 76 3.38 -3.41 -10.27
C TYR A 76 2.39 -4.34 -10.96
N SER A 77 1.20 -3.83 -11.27
CA SER A 77 0.21 -4.58 -12.04
C SER A 77 0.70 -4.79 -13.48
N ARG A 78 0.40 -5.97 -14.06
CA ARG A 78 0.79 -6.36 -15.41
C ARG A 78 -0.35 -6.06 -16.39
N SER A 79 -0.05 -6.05 -17.69
CA SER A 79 -1.10 -5.95 -18.72
C SER A 79 -2.17 -7.02 -18.50
N GLY A 80 -3.43 -6.62 -18.36
CA GLY A 80 -4.56 -7.51 -18.06
C GLY A 80 -4.81 -7.81 -16.58
N GLN A 81 -4.11 -7.16 -15.65
CA GLN A 81 -4.32 -7.25 -14.21
C GLN A 81 -4.36 -5.84 -13.61
N THR A 82 -5.29 -5.57 -12.68
CA THR A 82 -5.35 -4.28 -11.94
C THR A 82 -4.64 -4.39 -10.60
N ALA A 83 -4.30 -3.24 -9.99
CA ALA A 83 -3.83 -3.17 -8.62
C ALA A 83 -4.82 -3.86 -7.66
N ASP A 84 -6.12 -3.58 -7.81
CA ASP A 84 -7.20 -4.18 -7.01
C ASP A 84 -7.16 -5.70 -7.07
N SER A 85 -7.04 -6.28 -8.27
CA SER A 85 -6.92 -7.74 -8.44
C SER A 85 -5.71 -8.35 -7.71
N ILE A 86 -4.60 -7.59 -7.57
CA ILE A 86 -3.44 -8.02 -6.77
C ILE A 86 -3.77 -7.94 -5.28
N ILE A 87 -4.37 -6.83 -4.84
CA ILE A 87 -4.71 -6.55 -3.45
C ILE A 87 -5.73 -7.57 -2.93
N GLU A 88 -6.82 -7.80 -3.67
CA GLU A 88 -7.83 -8.81 -3.35
C GLU A 88 -7.22 -10.20 -3.19
N ARG A 89 -6.33 -10.58 -4.12
CA ARG A 89 -5.63 -11.88 -4.05
C ARG A 89 -4.72 -11.97 -2.83
N LEU A 90 -4.05 -10.89 -2.44
CA LEU A 90 -3.23 -10.85 -1.23
C LEU A 90 -4.10 -10.93 0.02
N ALA A 91 -5.21 -10.17 0.07
CA ALA A 91 -6.15 -10.19 1.18
C ALA A 91 -6.74 -11.60 1.38
N SER A 92 -7.34 -12.17 0.34
CA SER A 92 -7.94 -13.50 0.36
C SER A 92 -6.96 -14.60 0.77
N LYS A 93 -5.69 -14.51 0.33
CA LYS A 93 -4.69 -15.55 0.61
C LYS A 93 -4.09 -15.49 2.02
N TYR A 94 -4.06 -14.31 2.64
CA TYR A 94 -3.23 -14.06 3.81
C TYR A 94 -3.95 -13.46 5.02
N ALA A 95 -5.20 -13.01 4.89
CA ALA A 95 -5.98 -12.43 6.00
C ALA A 95 -6.29 -13.45 7.12
N ASP A 96 -6.28 -14.75 6.81
CA ASP A 96 -6.42 -15.83 7.80
C ASP A 96 -5.16 -16.01 8.67
N ARG A 97 -3.99 -15.60 8.15
CA ARG A 97 -2.67 -15.80 8.77
C ARG A 97 -2.11 -14.54 9.43
N PHE A 98 -2.41 -13.37 8.87
CA PHE A 98 -1.85 -12.08 9.28
C PHE A 98 -2.93 -11.05 9.56
N GLU A 99 -2.60 -10.05 10.37
CA GLU A 99 -3.43 -8.84 10.52
C GLU A 99 -3.15 -7.95 9.30
N LEU A 100 -4.08 -7.93 8.33
CA LEU A 100 -3.96 -7.15 7.11
C LEU A 100 -4.79 -5.86 7.22
N MET A 101 -4.19 -4.74 6.83
CA MET A 101 -4.87 -3.47 6.60
C MET A 101 -4.63 -3.05 5.15
N VAL A 102 -5.68 -2.67 4.44
CA VAL A 102 -5.64 -2.23 3.04
C VAL A 102 -5.98 -0.75 2.96
N ALA A 103 -5.09 0.03 2.38
CA ALA A 103 -5.29 1.46 2.15
C ALA A 103 -5.61 1.71 0.67
N THR A 104 -6.86 2.09 0.42
CA THR A 104 -7.38 2.42 -0.92
C THR A 104 -8.46 3.49 -0.80
N SER A 105 -8.61 4.28 -1.86
CA SER A 105 -9.67 5.29 -1.96
C SER A 105 -10.99 4.72 -2.46
N ASP A 106 -10.99 3.50 -3.02
CA ASP A 106 -12.19 2.83 -3.51
C ASP A 106 -12.92 2.09 -2.37
N SER A 107 -14.13 2.53 -2.07
CA SER A 107 -14.94 1.92 -1.01
C SER A 107 -15.43 0.51 -1.36
N MET A 108 -15.65 0.19 -2.64
CA MET A 108 -16.05 -1.16 -3.07
C MET A 108 -14.88 -2.13 -2.93
N GLU A 109 -13.66 -1.69 -3.25
CA GLU A 109 -12.46 -2.48 -2.97
C GLU A 109 -12.31 -2.69 -1.45
N GLY A 110 -12.53 -1.65 -0.65
CA GLY A 110 -12.55 -1.70 0.81
C GLY A 110 -13.53 -2.74 1.37
N GLU A 111 -14.76 -2.80 0.85
CA GLU A 111 -15.74 -3.82 1.22
C GLU A 111 -15.29 -5.24 0.83
N THR A 112 -14.68 -5.38 -0.34
CA THR A 112 -14.23 -6.68 -0.87
C THR A 112 -13.10 -7.28 -0.04
N VAL A 113 -12.11 -6.47 0.33
CA VAL A 113 -11.02 -6.92 1.21
C VAL A 113 -11.52 -7.16 2.63
N HIS A 114 -12.52 -6.41 3.08
CA HIS A 114 -13.15 -6.65 4.37
C HIS A 114 -13.87 -8.01 4.43
N ALA A 115 -14.60 -8.37 3.38
CA ALA A 115 -15.22 -9.69 3.24
C ALA A 115 -14.18 -10.82 3.25
N SER A 116 -12.94 -10.54 2.84
CA SER A 116 -11.81 -11.48 2.89
C SER A 116 -11.14 -11.56 4.28
N GLY A 117 -11.56 -10.75 5.26
CA GLY A 117 -11.01 -10.71 6.62
C GLY A 117 -9.91 -9.67 6.84
N ALA A 118 -9.63 -8.80 5.86
CA ALA A 118 -8.75 -7.66 6.03
C ALA A 118 -9.47 -6.45 6.65
N GLN A 119 -8.72 -5.51 7.20
CA GLN A 119 -9.23 -4.19 7.55
C GLN A 119 -9.03 -3.23 6.38
N TRP A 120 -9.88 -2.22 6.28
CA TRP A 120 -9.74 -1.12 5.32
C TRP A 120 -9.43 0.18 6.06
N ILE A 121 -8.61 1.04 5.43
CA ILE A 121 -8.32 2.39 5.90
C ILE A 121 -8.38 3.36 4.72
N SER A 122 -9.03 4.53 4.91
CA SER A 122 -9.07 5.55 3.87
C SER A 122 -7.71 6.23 3.69
N PRO A 123 -7.45 6.88 2.55
CA PRO A 123 -6.22 7.64 2.34
C PRO A 123 -5.98 8.72 3.39
N GLU A 124 -7.04 9.38 3.86
CA GLU A 124 -6.98 10.43 4.89
C GLU A 124 -6.62 9.85 6.24
N ALA A 125 -7.26 8.75 6.64
CA ALA A 125 -6.94 8.07 7.90
C ALA A 125 -5.52 7.48 7.88
N LEU A 126 -5.05 6.98 6.73
CA LEU A 126 -3.65 6.57 6.58
C LEU A 126 -2.71 7.77 6.76
N ARG A 127 -3.03 8.92 6.18
CA ARG A 127 -2.23 10.14 6.33
C ARG A 127 -2.08 10.52 7.81
N ASP A 128 -3.19 10.58 8.53
CA ASP A 128 -3.19 10.90 9.96
C ASP A 128 -2.35 9.89 10.76
N LEU A 129 -2.44 8.61 10.41
CA LEU A 129 -1.62 7.56 11.01
C LEU A 129 -0.11 7.80 10.79
N LEU A 130 0.29 8.22 9.59
CA LEU A 130 1.68 8.54 9.26
C LEU A 130 2.18 9.82 9.94
N GLU A 131 1.32 10.81 10.11
CA GLU A 131 1.68 12.08 10.75
C GLU A 131 1.91 11.92 12.27
N ARG A 132 1.24 10.96 12.92
CA ARG A 132 1.40 10.68 14.36
C ARG A 132 2.74 10.07 14.75
N ILE A 133 3.52 9.60 13.79
CA ILE A 133 4.84 9.00 14.00
C ILE A 133 5.99 9.87 13.46
N SER A 134 5.66 11.05 12.91
CA SER A 134 6.64 12.00 12.36
C SER A 134 7.17 12.98 13.40
#